data_AF-A0A368F583-F1
#
_entry.id   AF-A0A368F583-F1
#
_cell.length_a   1.000
_cell.length_b   1.000
_cell.length_c   1.000
_cell.angle_alpha   90.00
_cell.angle_beta   90.00
_cell.angle_gamma   90.00
#
_symmetry.space_group_name_H-M   'P 1'
#
loop_
_entity.id
_entity.type
_entity.pdbx_description
1 polymer ?
#
loop_
_entity_poly.entity_id
_entity_poly.type
_entity_poly.pdbx_seq_one_letter_code
_entity_poly.pdbx_strand_id
1 'polypeptide(L)'
;MFFCHTSCNVYVVVLEINPGESGCTQNRQCEAVWPGAYCRSGECRCANNQPPFRTRDGLVCLNYGFCPLNGNNPKFRIENQVQQCYGGADATCEAIGALAYDCICDSDDCTVNNPISFCCPSRAFACIQPPNEGYTPPGGGTTLNHWYHDPITGECRELKYQGYGGNANNFQTKDHCESYCKQSMFIDFLWILVGI
;
A
#
# COMPACT_ATOMS: atom_id res chain seq x y z
N MET A 1 12.25 1.02 -36.46
CA MET A 1 11.02 0.48 -37.06
C MET A 1 11.03 -1.01 -36.75
N PHE A 2 10.43 -1.42 -35.62
CA PHE A 2 10.41 -2.84 -35.25
C PHE A 2 9.10 -3.46 -35.73
N PHE A 3 9.23 -4.42 -36.64
CA PHE A 3 8.14 -5.21 -37.20
C PHE A 3 7.74 -6.31 -36.22
N CYS A 4 6.44 -6.52 -36.00
CA CYS A 4 5.91 -7.65 -35.25
C CYS A 4 5.23 -8.62 -36.22
N HIS A 5 5.70 -9.88 -36.28
CA HIS A 5 5.09 -10.93 -37.09
C HIS A 5 4.17 -11.80 -36.21
N THR A 6 2.87 -11.75 -36.54
CA THR A 6 1.88 -12.84 -36.41
C THR A 6 1.87 -13.67 -35.13
N SER A 7 1.51 -13.05 -34.00
CA SER A 7 0.58 -13.53 -32.96
C SER A 7 0.62 -12.52 -31.81
N CYS A 8 -0.01 -11.35 -32.02
CA CYS A 8 -0.07 -10.30 -31.01
C CYS A 8 -1.05 -10.68 -29.90
N ASN A 9 -0.61 -11.48 -28.93
CA ASN A 9 -1.15 -11.35 -27.58
C ASN A 9 -0.52 -10.07 -27.02
N VAL A 10 -1.18 -8.94 -27.26
CA VAL A 10 -0.68 -7.61 -26.89
C VAL A 10 -0.77 -7.52 -25.37
N TYR A 11 0.25 -8.01 -24.67
CA TYR A 11 0.58 -7.46 -23.37
C TYR A 11 0.96 -6.01 -23.61
N VAL A 12 -0.01 -5.11 -23.44
CA VAL A 12 0.29 -3.69 -23.35
C VAL A 12 1.12 -3.55 -22.09
N VAL A 13 2.45 -3.48 -22.24
CA VAL A 13 3.33 -3.15 -21.11
C VAL A 13 2.97 -1.72 -20.72
N VAL A 14 2.16 -1.57 -19.67
CA VAL A 14 1.85 -0.28 -19.10
C VAL A 14 3.10 0.19 -18.39
N LEU A 15 3.66 1.33 -18.81
CA LEU A 15 4.77 1.92 -18.10
C LEU A 15 4.26 2.44 -16.74
N GLU A 16 4.74 1.83 -15.68
CA GLU A 16 4.48 2.23 -14.30
C GLU A 16 5.25 3.52 -13.99
N ILE A 17 4.55 4.53 -13.48
CA ILE A 17 5.13 5.81 -13.09
C ILE A 17 4.63 6.16 -11.69
N ASN A 18 5.53 6.43 -10.76
CA ASN A 18 5.14 6.60 -9.37
C ASN A 18 4.38 7.91 -9.14
N PRO A 19 3.46 7.96 -8.17
CA PRO A 19 2.92 9.22 -7.68
C PRO A 19 4.05 10.19 -7.25
N GLY A 20 4.00 11.43 -7.74
CA GLY A 20 5.04 12.45 -7.57
C GLY A 20 6.08 12.51 -8.70
N GLU A 21 6.08 11.56 -9.63
CA GLU A 21 7.01 11.56 -10.78
C GLU A 21 6.39 12.15 -12.05
N SER A 22 7.24 12.80 -12.86
CA SER A 22 6.89 13.31 -14.19
C SER A 22 7.12 12.27 -15.29
N GLY A 23 6.43 12.41 -16.42
CA GLY A 23 6.55 11.54 -17.60
C GLY A 23 5.27 10.79 -17.96
N CYS A 24 4.19 10.98 -17.20
CA CYS A 24 2.92 10.33 -17.50
C CYS A 24 2.20 11.00 -18.68
N THR A 25 1.47 10.20 -19.45
CA THR A 25 0.59 10.66 -20.54
C THR A 25 -0.85 10.21 -20.33
N GLN A 26 -1.06 9.14 -19.57
CA GLN A 26 -2.36 8.53 -19.31
C GLN A 26 -2.46 8.10 -17.84
N ASN A 27 -3.66 8.15 -17.26
CA ASN A 27 -3.90 7.77 -15.86
C ASN A 27 -3.45 6.35 -15.55
N ARG A 28 -3.66 5.41 -16.48
CA ARG A 28 -3.27 3.99 -16.32
C ARG A 28 -1.82 3.78 -15.92
N GLN A 29 -0.92 4.70 -16.28
CA GLN A 29 0.50 4.62 -15.92
C GLN A 29 0.72 4.86 -14.42
N CYS A 30 -0.07 5.75 -13.84
CA CYS A 30 -0.06 6.05 -12.41
C CYS A 30 -0.91 5.04 -11.62
N GLU A 31 -2.07 4.67 -12.15
CA GLU A 31 -3.00 3.70 -11.53
C GLU A 31 -2.39 2.31 -11.38
N ALA A 32 -1.43 1.95 -12.24
CA ALA A 32 -0.69 0.70 -12.14
C ALA A 32 0.16 0.62 -10.86
N VAL A 33 0.66 1.77 -10.37
CA VAL A 33 1.43 1.86 -9.11
C VAL A 33 0.50 1.99 -7.91
N TRP A 34 -0.46 2.93 -7.97
CA TRP A 34 -1.39 3.17 -6.87
C TRP A 34 -2.83 3.40 -7.35
N PRO A 35 -3.83 2.67 -6.83
CA PRO A 35 -5.22 2.80 -7.25
C PRO A 35 -5.76 4.22 -7.10
N GLY A 36 -6.34 4.73 -8.18
CA GLY A 36 -6.90 6.08 -8.24
C GLY A 36 -5.85 7.19 -8.37
N ALA A 37 -4.54 6.88 -8.43
CA ALA A 37 -3.55 7.85 -8.86
C ALA A 37 -3.76 8.21 -10.34
N TYR A 38 -3.57 9.47 -10.72
CA TYR A 38 -3.92 9.94 -12.06
C TYR A 38 -2.85 10.87 -12.62
N CYS A 39 -2.81 10.97 -13.95
CA CYS A 39 -1.84 11.81 -14.63
C CYS A 39 -2.39 13.23 -14.78
N ARG A 40 -1.64 14.24 -14.32
CA ARG A 40 -2.01 15.65 -14.45
C ARG A 40 -0.82 16.48 -14.87
N SER A 41 -0.93 17.13 -16.04
CA SER A 41 0.14 17.97 -16.60
C SER A 41 1.49 17.24 -16.75
N GLY A 42 1.44 15.94 -17.05
CA GLY A 42 2.62 15.11 -17.19
C GLY A 42 3.17 14.54 -15.88
N GLU A 43 2.54 14.80 -14.73
CA GLU A 43 2.95 14.32 -13.40
C GLU A 43 1.89 13.39 -12.80
N CYS A 44 2.31 12.24 -12.26
CA CYS A 44 1.41 11.34 -11.55
C CYS A 44 1.06 11.92 -10.18
N ARG A 45 -0.23 11.98 -9.84
CA ARG A 45 -0.73 12.54 -8.58
C ARG A 45 -1.65 11.57 -7.89
N CYS A 46 -1.62 11.59 -6.56
CA CYS A 46 -2.57 10.84 -5.75
C CYS A 46 -3.98 11.44 -5.82
N ALA A 47 -4.99 10.57 -5.67
CA ALA A 47 -6.37 11.01 -5.47
C ALA A 47 -6.52 11.84 -4.18
N ASN A 48 -7.61 12.61 -4.09
CA ASN A 48 -8.01 13.33 -2.86
C ASN A 48 -6.93 14.25 -2.27
N ASN A 49 -5.99 14.77 -3.08
CA ASN A 49 -4.85 15.58 -2.65
C ASN A 49 -3.95 14.92 -1.60
N GLN A 50 -3.88 13.59 -1.59
CA GLN A 50 -2.96 12.86 -0.73
C GLN A 50 -1.51 13.10 -1.17
N PRO A 51 -0.56 13.30 -0.25
CA PRO A 51 0.87 13.22 -0.57
C PRO A 51 1.32 11.77 -0.84
N PRO A 52 2.35 11.59 -1.69
CA PRO A 52 3.02 10.30 -1.85
C PRO A 52 4.02 10.06 -0.70
N PHE A 53 4.04 8.85 -0.17
CA PHE A 53 5.01 8.37 0.82
C PHE A 53 5.78 7.18 0.27
N ARG A 54 7.07 7.10 0.59
CA ARG A 54 7.90 5.95 0.22
C ARG A 54 7.75 4.83 1.24
N THR A 55 7.66 3.61 0.75
CA THR A 55 7.78 2.37 1.53
C THR A 55 8.84 1.48 0.89
N ARG A 56 9.18 0.35 1.52
CA ARG A 56 10.09 -0.63 0.92
C ARG A 56 9.56 -1.19 -0.39
N ASP A 57 8.24 -1.37 -0.48
CA ASP A 57 7.58 -2.07 -1.57
C ASP A 57 7.03 -1.10 -2.65
N GLY A 58 7.36 0.20 -2.56
CA GLY A 58 7.00 1.21 -3.56
C GLY A 58 6.50 2.52 -2.96
N LEU A 59 5.85 3.35 -3.79
CA LEU A 59 5.20 4.60 -3.37
C LEU A 59 3.72 4.37 -3.09
N VAL A 60 3.24 4.93 -1.98
CA VAL A 60 1.86 4.84 -1.52
C VAL A 60 1.27 6.23 -1.33
N CYS A 61 -0.03 6.40 -1.60
CA CYS A 61 -0.73 7.67 -1.37
C CYS A 61 -1.50 7.63 -0.05
N LEU A 62 -1.15 8.50 0.90
CA LEU A 62 -1.73 8.49 2.25
C LEU A 62 -2.14 9.89 2.70
N ASN A 63 -3.00 9.96 3.71
CA ASN A 63 -3.19 11.19 4.47
C ASN A 63 -2.06 11.33 5.50
N TYR A 64 -1.62 12.57 5.77
CA TYR A 64 -0.64 12.86 6.82
C TYR A 64 -1.03 12.26 8.16
N GLY A 65 -0.16 11.43 8.73
CA GLY A 65 -0.42 10.80 10.02
C GLY A 65 -1.18 9.47 9.96
N PHE A 66 -1.49 8.94 8.78
CA PHE A 66 -2.24 7.70 8.60
C PHE A 66 -1.35 6.61 7.98
N CYS A 67 -1.65 5.35 8.28
CA CYS A 67 -1.03 4.22 7.59
C CYS A 67 -1.81 3.85 6.32
N PRO A 68 -1.19 3.08 5.40
CA PRO A 68 -1.91 2.48 4.28
C PRO A 68 -3.18 1.73 4.73
N LEU A 69 -4.19 1.75 3.86
CA LEU A 69 -5.33 0.82 3.82
C LEU A 69 -6.46 1.06 4.83
N ASN A 70 -6.18 1.41 6.09
CA ASN A 70 -7.21 1.59 7.13
C ASN A 70 -7.05 2.86 8.00
N GLY A 71 -6.38 3.88 7.46
CA GLY A 71 -6.32 5.17 8.12
C GLY A 71 -5.56 5.15 9.46
N ASN A 72 -6.25 5.50 10.56
CA ASN A 72 -5.62 5.77 11.87
C ASN A 72 -5.17 4.49 12.61
N ASN A 73 -5.67 3.33 12.19
CA ASN A 73 -5.16 2.01 12.53
C ASN A 73 -4.53 1.44 11.26
N PRO A 74 -3.27 0.99 11.28
CA PRO A 74 -2.73 0.06 12.27
C PRO A 74 -1.26 0.41 12.64
N LYS A 75 -1.00 1.59 13.21
CA LYS A 75 0.37 1.96 13.63
C LYS A 75 0.94 0.92 14.61
N PHE A 76 2.19 0.54 14.42
CA PHE A 76 2.88 -0.37 15.33
C PHE A 76 2.99 0.25 16.73
N ARG A 77 2.69 -0.55 17.76
CA ARG A 77 2.72 -0.11 19.16
C ARG A 77 3.44 -1.12 20.03
N ILE A 78 4.25 -0.62 20.96
CA ILE A 78 4.85 -1.37 22.06
C ILE A 78 4.35 -0.71 23.34
N GLU A 79 3.78 -1.47 24.27
CA GLU A 79 3.20 -0.92 25.52
C GLU A 79 2.22 0.24 25.26
N ASN A 80 1.41 0.11 24.20
CA ASN A 80 0.45 1.12 23.72
C ASN A 80 1.07 2.41 23.12
N GLN A 81 2.39 2.54 23.09
CA GLN A 81 3.11 3.66 22.48
C GLN A 81 3.39 3.42 21.00
N VAL A 82 3.02 4.40 20.15
CA VAL A 82 3.33 4.37 18.72
C VAL A 82 4.84 4.37 18.53
N GLN A 83 5.33 3.40 17.77
CA GLN A 83 6.75 3.32 17.44
C GLN A 83 7.08 4.29 16.31
N GLN A 84 8.10 5.11 16.55
CA GLN A 84 8.68 6.03 15.57
C GLN A 84 9.73 5.31 14.73
N CYS A 85 10.07 5.90 13.58
CA CYS A 85 11.16 5.39 12.77
C CYS A 85 12.53 5.77 13.35
N TYR A 86 13.54 4.94 13.06
CA TYR A 86 14.92 5.15 13.49
C TYR A 86 15.87 4.94 12.30
N GLY A 87 16.91 5.77 12.16
CA GLY A 87 17.95 5.58 11.13
C GLY A 87 18.00 6.62 10.00
N GLY A 88 17.22 7.70 10.08
CA GLY A 88 17.33 8.84 9.13
C GLY A 88 16.90 8.49 7.71
N ALA A 89 17.81 8.57 6.74
CA ALA A 89 17.52 8.27 5.33
C ALA A 89 17.21 6.78 5.05
N ASP A 90 17.81 5.87 5.84
CA ASP A 90 17.53 4.43 5.81
C ASP A 90 16.61 4.05 6.98
N ALA A 91 15.65 4.91 7.33
CA ALA A 91 14.88 4.70 8.54
C ALA A 91 14.08 3.39 8.51
N THR A 92 14.21 2.64 9.58
CA THR A 92 13.53 1.37 9.80
C THR A 92 12.74 1.40 11.10
N CYS A 93 11.91 0.37 11.27
CA CYS A 93 11.21 0.07 12.50
C CYS A 93 12.04 -0.97 13.29
N GLU A 94 12.63 -0.58 14.42
CA GLU A 94 13.66 -1.38 15.12
C GLU A 94 13.15 -2.74 15.68
N ALA A 95 14.10 -3.70 15.77
CA ALA A 95 14.17 -5.05 16.37
C ALA A 95 13.08 -6.12 16.14
N ILE A 96 11.77 -5.85 16.24
CA ILE A 96 10.76 -6.95 16.26
C ILE A 96 10.14 -7.21 14.87
N GLY A 97 10.28 -6.28 13.92
CA GLY A 97 9.51 -6.37 12.67
C GLY A 97 10.02 -5.56 11.50
N ALA A 98 11.34 -5.38 11.33
CA ALA A 98 11.91 -4.64 10.20
C ALA A 98 11.41 -5.13 8.82
N LEU A 99 11.01 -6.40 8.70
CA LEU A 99 10.37 -6.93 7.49
C LEU A 99 8.86 -6.72 7.43
N ALA A 100 8.21 -6.70 8.60
CA ALA A 100 6.76 -6.62 8.72
C ALA A 100 6.23 -5.19 8.70
N TYR A 101 7.07 -4.18 8.94
CA TYR A 101 6.67 -2.79 9.05
C TYR A 101 7.56 -1.88 8.19
N ASP A 102 6.92 -0.92 7.52
CA ASP A 102 7.53 0.17 6.80
C ASP A 102 7.55 1.43 7.66
N CYS A 103 8.63 2.21 7.57
CA CYS A 103 8.66 3.56 8.10
C CYS A 103 7.89 4.51 7.17
N ILE A 104 6.95 5.28 7.72
CA ILE A 104 6.27 6.36 7.01
C ILE A 104 6.66 7.69 7.64
N CYS A 105 7.15 8.63 6.82
CA CYS A 105 7.46 9.98 7.29
C CYS A 105 7.25 11.08 6.23
N ASP A 106 7.03 12.32 6.68
CA ASP A 106 6.75 13.50 5.82
C ASP A 106 8.00 14.31 5.45
N SER A 107 9.17 13.66 5.37
CA SER A 107 10.40 14.32 4.94
C SER A 107 11.33 13.30 4.32
N ASP A 108 12.32 13.75 3.56
CA ASP A 108 13.40 12.89 3.07
C ASP A 108 14.24 12.33 4.21
N ASP A 109 14.21 12.97 5.39
CA ASP A 109 14.87 12.50 6.61
C ASP A 109 13.84 12.05 7.66
N CYS A 110 13.67 10.73 7.79
CA CYS A 110 12.77 10.11 8.76
C CYS A 110 13.40 10.04 10.17
N THR A 111 13.98 11.13 10.67
CA THR A 111 14.54 11.21 12.03
C THR A 111 13.46 11.37 13.10
N VAL A 112 13.83 11.14 14.36
CA VAL A 112 12.97 11.34 15.55
C VAL A 112 12.44 12.77 15.71
N ASN A 113 13.04 13.74 15.02
CA ASN A 113 12.60 15.14 15.02
C ASN A 113 11.48 15.40 13.98
N ASN A 114 11.14 14.42 13.15
CA ASN A 114 10.07 14.54 12.19
C ASN A 114 8.71 14.40 12.90
N PRO A 115 7.80 15.39 12.77
CA PRO A 115 6.48 15.33 13.41
C PRO A 115 5.61 14.16 12.93
N ILE A 116 5.91 13.60 11.76
CA ILE A 116 5.24 12.45 11.16
C ILE A 116 6.32 11.41 10.92
N SER A 117 6.60 10.57 11.92
CA SER A 117 7.49 9.41 11.81
C SER A 117 6.88 8.26 12.60
N PHE A 118 6.36 7.24 11.91
CA PHE A 118 5.78 6.05 12.54
C PHE A 118 5.83 4.81 11.66
N CYS A 119 5.77 3.67 12.33
CA CYS A 119 5.83 2.35 11.72
C CYS A 119 4.43 1.84 11.32
N CYS A 120 4.27 1.53 10.03
CA CYS A 120 3.03 0.98 9.45
C CYS A 120 3.25 -0.43 8.94
N PRO A 121 2.26 -1.34 9.00
CA PRO A 121 2.35 -2.67 8.40
C PRO A 121 2.75 -2.59 6.93
N SER A 122 3.79 -3.34 6.57
CA SER A 122 4.23 -3.51 5.19
C SER A 122 3.13 -4.17 4.35
N ARG A 123 3.26 -4.05 3.03
CA ARG A 123 2.35 -4.70 2.08
C ARG A 123 2.21 -6.19 2.34
N ALA A 124 3.33 -6.89 2.43
CA ALA A 124 3.38 -8.32 2.71
C ALA A 124 2.69 -8.66 4.04
N PHE A 125 3.00 -7.92 5.11
CA PHE A 125 2.41 -8.20 6.42
C PHE A 125 0.90 -7.90 6.47
N ALA A 126 0.47 -6.79 5.88
CA ALA A 126 -0.95 -6.42 5.82
C ALA A 126 -1.78 -7.49 5.10
N CYS A 127 -1.35 -7.95 3.93
CA CYS A 127 -2.12 -8.89 3.12
C CYS A 127 -2.26 -10.31 3.71
N ILE A 128 -1.44 -10.67 4.70
CA ILE A 128 -1.51 -11.99 5.36
C ILE A 128 -2.24 -11.97 6.70
N GLN A 129 -2.63 -10.81 7.22
CA GLN A 129 -3.33 -10.76 8.52
C GLN A 129 -4.73 -11.38 8.38
N PRO A 130 -5.26 -12.05 9.41
CA PRO A 130 -6.64 -12.56 9.37
C PRO A 130 -7.65 -11.42 9.22
N PRO A 131 -8.86 -11.68 8.69
CA PRO A 131 -9.92 -10.67 8.70
C PRO A 131 -10.22 -10.22 10.13
N ASN A 132 -10.35 -8.91 10.33
CA ASN A 132 -10.66 -8.34 11.63
C ASN A 132 -11.75 -7.29 11.47
N GLU A 133 -12.95 -7.63 11.93
CA GLU A 133 -14.12 -6.74 11.88
C GLU A 133 -13.97 -5.52 12.80
N GLY A 134 -12.99 -5.52 13.70
CA GLY A 134 -12.85 -4.48 14.71
C GLY A 134 -13.96 -4.55 15.75
N TYR A 135 -14.37 -3.41 16.27
CA TYR A 135 -15.42 -3.32 17.27
C TYR A 135 -16.25 -2.03 17.13
N THR A 136 -17.42 -2.03 17.76
CA THR A 136 -18.28 -0.85 17.91
C THR A 136 -18.07 -0.25 19.30
N PRO A 137 -17.71 1.04 19.44
CA PRO A 137 -17.50 1.65 20.75
C PRO A 137 -18.83 1.89 21.51
N PRO A 138 -18.81 2.14 22.82
CA PRO A 138 -20.02 2.30 23.65
C PRO A 138 -20.96 3.44 23.23
N GLY A 139 -20.48 4.40 22.41
CA GLY A 139 -21.28 5.48 21.83
C GLY A 139 -21.98 5.14 20.52
N GLY A 140 -21.90 3.88 20.07
CA GLY A 140 -22.39 3.43 18.77
C GLY A 140 -21.34 3.51 17.67
N GLY A 141 -21.66 2.94 16.51
CA GLY A 141 -20.77 2.89 15.36
C GLY A 141 -21.54 2.56 14.09
N THR A 142 -20.84 2.61 12.97
CA THR A 142 -21.41 2.32 11.65
C THR A 142 -20.69 1.12 11.09
N THR A 143 -21.44 0.07 10.73
CA THR A 143 -20.90 -1.04 9.97
C THR A 143 -20.64 -0.60 8.54
N LEU A 144 -19.41 -0.76 8.08
CA LEU A 144 -18.94 -0.44 6.75
C LEU A 144 -18.63 -1.73 6.00
N ASN A 145 -19.02 -1.80 4.73
CA ASN A 145 -18.64 -2.90 3.85
C ASN A 145 -17.26 -2.62 3.26
N HIS A 146 -16.27 -3.29 3.79
CA HIS A 146 -14.88 -3.22 3.36
C HIS A 146 -14.47 -4.57 2.73
N TRP A 147 -13.19 -4.72 2.41
CA TRP A 147 -12.61 -5.90 1.80
C TRP A 147 -11.36 -6.33 2.58
N TYR A 148 -11.05 -7.62 2.57
CA TYR A 148 -9.79 -8.17 3.07
C TYR A 148 -9.26 -9.19 2.06
N HIS A 149 -7.96 -9.36 2.02
CA HIS A 149 -7.31 -10.39 1.23
C HIS A 149 -7.29 -11.72 2.00
N ASP A 150 -7.82 -12.78 1.40
CA ASP A 150 -7.68 -14.14 1.90
C ASP A 150 -6.41 -14.77 1.33
N PRO A 151 -5.32 -14.93 2.11
CA PRO A 151 -4.06 -15.47 1.62
C PRO A 151 -4.14 -16.95 1.24
N ILE A 152 -5.18 -17.68 1.66
CA ILE A 152 -5.37 -19.09 1.29
C ILE A 152 -5.89 -19.18 -0.14
N THR A 153 -6.86 -18.33 -0.50
CA THR A 153 -7.45 -18.34 -1.85
C THR A 153 -6.82 -17.33 -2.80
N GLY A 154 -6.03 -16.38 -2.31
CA GLY A 154 -5.49 -15.26 -3.09
C GLY A 154 -6.55 -14.24 -3.50
N GLU A 155 -7.76 -14.32 -2.95
CA GLU A 155 -8.91 -13.52 -3.35
C GLU A 155 -9.26 -12.45 -2.33
N CYS A 156 -9.78 -11.32 -2.82
CA CYS A 156 -10.33 -10.27 -1.97
C CYS A 156 -11.80 -10.53 -1.66
N ARG A 157 -12.15 -10.59 -0.38
CA ARG A 157 -13.47 -10.93 0.14
C ARG A 157 -14.04 -9.80 1.00
N GLU A 158 -15.35 -9.76 1.14
CA GLU A 158 -16.04 -8.73 1.92
C GLU A 158 -15.74 -8.86 3.43
N LEU A 159 -15.53 -7.73 4.09
CA LEU A 159 -15.34 -7.54 5.52
C LEU A 159 -16.43 -6.63 6.06
N LYS A 160 -17.19 -7.07 7.07
CA LYS A 160 -18.11 -6.22 7.82
C LYS A 160 -17.36 -5.46 8.90
N TYR A 161 -16.70 -4.38 8.50
CA TYR A 161 -15.91 -3.57 9.43
C TYR A 161 -16.82 -2.74 10.34
N GLN A 162 -16.63 -2.83 11.65
CA GLN A 162 -17.44 -2.13 12.66
C GLN A 162 -17.06 -0.65 12.85
N GLY A 163 -16.09 -0.16 12.08
CA GLY A 163 -15.70 1.26 12.05
C GLY A 163 -14.54 1.62 12.99
N TYR A 164 -14.22 0.79 13.99
CA TYR A 164 -13.10 1.02 14.91
C TYR A 164 -12.26 -0.23 15.13
N GLY A 165 -10.98 -0.05 15.43
CA GLY A 165 -10.07 -1.18 15.64
C GLY A 165 -9.64 -1.80 14.30
N GLY A 166 -9.68 -3.12 14.22
CA GLY A 166 -9.25 -3.85 13.03
C GLY A 166 -7.74 -3.96 12.91
N ASN A 167 -7.30 -4.49 11.77
CA ASN A 167 -5.90 -4.54 11.38
C ASN A 167 -5.71 -3.91 9.99
N ALA A 168 -4.55 -4.11 9.37
CA ALA A 168 -4.21 -3.53 8.07
C ALA A 168 -4.85 -4.26 6.89
N ASN A 169 -5.30 -5.51 7.06
CA ASN A 169 -6.00 -6.27 6.02
C ASN A 169 -7.46 -5.81 5.90
N ASN A 170 -7.64 -4.55 5.54
CA ASN A 170 -8.92 -3.89 5.54
C ASN A 170 -8.89 -2.76 4.49
N PHE A 171 -9.66 -2.93 3.42
CA PHE A 171 -9.66 -2.06 2.24
C PHE A 171 -11.06 -1.53 1.95
N GLN A 172 -11.18 -0.25 1.62
CA GLN A 172 -12.47 0.36 1.32
C GLN A 172 -13.14 -0.20 0.04
N THR A 173 -12.35 -0.61 -0.96
CA THR A 173 -12.85 -1.16 -2.23
C THR A 173 -12.13 -2.46 -2.59
N LYS A 174 -12.82 -3.29 -3.39
CA LYS A 174 -12.26 -4.54 -3.91
C LYS A 174 -11.01 -4.27 -4.73
N ASP A 175 -11.08 -3.31 -5.66
CA ASP A 175 -9.97 -2.97 -6.55
C ASP A 175 -8.71 -2.54 -5.78
N HIS A 176 -8.88 -1.83 -4.66
CA HIS A 176 -7.76 -1.46 -3.80
C HIS A 176 -7.14 -2.69 -3.10
N CYS A 177 -7.96 -3.61 -2.61
CA CYS A 177 -7.47 -4.88 -2.08
C CYS A 177 -6.72 -5.70 -3.14
N GLU A 178 -7.28 -5.81 -4.34
CA GLU A 178 -6.71 -6.65 -5.41
C GLU A 178 -5.39 -6.08 -5.92
N SER A 179 -5.35 -4.79 -6.24
CA SER A 179 -4.11 -4.11 -6.64
C SER A 179 -3.04 -4.18 -5.53
N TYR A 180 -3.42 -3.98 -4.26
CA TYR A 180 -2.47 -3.96 -3.15
C TYR A 180 -2.02 -5.34 -2.68
N CYS A 181 -2.81 -6.41 -2.82
CA CYS A 181 -2.39 -7.74 -2.37
C CYS A 181 -2.00 -8.70 -3.51
N LYS A 182 -2.61 -8.58 -4.68
CA LYS A 182 -2.35 -9.53 -5.79
C LYS A 182 -1.07 -9.22 -6.58
N GLN A 183 -0.57 -7.98 -6.63
CA GLN A 183 0.74 -7.72 -7.28
C GLN A 183 1.93 -8.27 -6.48
N SER A 184 1.75 -8.64 -5.20
CA SER A 184 2.82 -9.19 -4.35
C SER A 184 3.18 -10.66 -4.65
N MET A 185 2.54 -11.29 -5.65
CA MET A 185 2.80 -12.69 -6.03
C MET A 185 3.30 -12.89 -7.46
N PHE A 186 3.47 -11.81 -8.22
CA PHE A 186 4.15 -11.80 -9.53
C PHE A 186 5.30 -10.80 -9.36
N ILE A 187 6.51 -11.18 -8.98
CA ILE A 187 7.61 -11.69 -9.81
C ILE A 187 8.61 -12.28 -8.79
N ASP A 188 8.90 -13.58 -8.78
CA ASP A 188 10.28 -14.05 -9.06
C ASP A 188 10.35 -15.51 -9.55
N PHE A 189 9.26 -16.28 -9.57
CA PHE A 189 9.34 -17.69 -9.95
C PHE A 189 9.30 -17.95 -11.47
N LEU A 190 8.86 -16.99 -12.29
CA LEU A 190 8.81 -17.20 -13.75
C LEU A 190 10.15 -16.96 -14.44
N TRP A 191 11.04 -16.12 -13.89
CA TRP A 191 12.41 -15.93 -14.40
C TRP A 191 13.35 -17.08 -13.99
N ILE A 192 13.03 -17.81 -12.91
CA ILE A 192 13.81 -18.98 -12.48
C ILE A 192 13.50 -20.22 -13.34
N LEU A 193 12.31 -20.28 -13.99
CA LEU A 193 11.86 -21.45 -14.75
C LEU A 193 12.05 -21.34 -16.27
N VAL A 194 12.18 -20.13 -16.83
CA VAL A 194 12.60 -19.96 -18.24
C VAL A 194 14.09 -19.65 -18.26
N GLY A 195 14.87 -20.60 -17.73
CA GLY A 195 16.32 -20.59 -17.87
C GLY A 195 16.72 -20.55 -19.35
N ILE A 196 17.81 -19.85 -19.62
CA ILE A 196 18.79 -20.39 -20.57
C ILE A 196 19.17 -21.79 -20.11
#